data_AF-A0A6L8CAC0-F1
#
_entry.id   AF-A0A6L8CAC0-F1
#
_cell.length_a   1.000
_cell.length_b   1.000
_cell.length_c   1.000
_cell.angle_alpha   90.00
_cell.angle_beta   90.00
_cell.angle_gamma   90.00
#
_symmetry.space_group_name_H-M   'P 1'
#
loop_
_entity.id
_entity.type
_entity.pdbx_description
1 polymer ?
#
loop_
_entity_poly.entity_id
_entity_poly.type
_entity_poly.pdbx_seq_one_letter_code
_entity_poly.pdbx_strand_id
1 'polypeptide(L)'
;MMNDTAWIIAIVSILSLLITFVVVAITVGTKIFHVSRWSGSVDTKLSHLEEFMKKLDRKFDRIRDQLPAPNVMVGRSPLRLTEFGNDISKKIDGVNWASRIAETLTDHIQGKEAYDIQEYSFDYVLNKIKLSEEQLSLIRNVAYKKGIPEKGVRQVLGIELRDKLLDIMELEVP
;
A
#
# COMPACT_ATOMS: atom_id res chain seq x y z
N MET A 1 59.28 38.65 -17.01
CA MET A 1 59.28 37.32 -17.66
C MET A 1 58.52 36.38 -16.75
N MET A 2 57.28 36.08 -17.11
CA MET A 2 56.48 35.11 -16.35
C MET A 2 57.10 33.74 -16.63
N ASN A 3 57.54 33.03 -15.58
CA ASN A 3 58.32 31.79 -15.69
C ASN A 3 57.50 30.77 -16.50
N ASP A 4 58.04 30.27 -17.63
CA ASP A 4 57.31 29.37 -18.56
C ASP A 4 56.71 28.13 -17.86
N THR A 5 57.31 27.73 -16.73
CA THR A 5 56.85 26.65 -15.86
C THR A 5 55.52 26.94 -15.15
N ALA A 6 55.25 28.20 -14.78
CA ALA A 6 54.04 28.57 -14.04
C ALA A 6 52.77 28.49 -14.91
N TRP A 7 52.87 28.82 -16.20
CA TRP A 7 51.75 28.74 -17.13
C TRP A 7 51.38 27.28 -17.46
N ILE A 8 52.38 26.40 -17.58
CA ILE A 8 52.17 24.96 -17.80
C ILE A 8 51.43 24.34 -16.60
N ILE A 9 51.82 24.68 -15.36
CA ILE A 9 51.15 24.16 -14.15
C ILE A 9 49.69 24.63 -14.07
N ALA A 10 49.41 25.89 -14.43
CA ALA A 10 48.06 26.43 -14.47
C ALA A 10 47.17 25.68 -15.49
N ILE A 11 47.70 25.42 -16.69
CA ILE A 11 46.98 24.67 -17.73
C ILE A 11 46.66 23.25 -17.27
N VAL A 12 47.64 22.54 -16.70
CA VAL A 12 47.45 21.15 -16.22
C VAL A 12 46.41 21.09 -15.09
N SER A 13 46.44 22.08 -14.19
CA SER A 13 45.47 22.15 -13.08
C SER A 13 44.04 22.40 -13.58
N ILE A 14 43.87 23.27 -14.58
CA ILE A 14 42.57 23.53 -15.21
C ILE A 14 42.06 22.28 -15.93
N LEU A 15 42.91 21.59 -16.69
CA LEU A 15 42.56 20.34 -17.36
C LEU A 15 42.13 19.25 -16.37
N SER A 16 42.84 19.10 -15.26
CA SER A 16 42.49 18.14 -14.20
C SER A 16 41.12 18.44 -13.57
N LEU A 17 40.81 19.72 -13.32
CA LEU A 17 39.51 20.15 -12.80
C LEU A 17 38.38 19.86 -13.80
N LEU A 18 38.64 20.08 -15.09
CA LEU A 18 37.67 19.85 -16.16
C LEU A 18 37.33 18.37 -16.31
N ILE A 19 38.34 17.49 -16.25
CA ILE A 19 38.14 16.04 -16.28
C ILE A 19 37.32 15.57 -15.08
N THR A 20 37.64 16.07 -13.89
CA THR A 20 36.93 15.71 -12.66
C THR A 20 35.47 16.15 -12.74
N PHE A 21 35.20 17.36 -13.24
CA PHE A 21 33.85 17.88 -13.43
C PHE A 21 33.02 17.02 -14.39
N VAL A 22 33.60 16.61 -15.52
CA VAL A 22 32.92 15.74 -16.51
C VAL A 22 32.57 14.38 -15.91
N VAL A 23 33.47 13.76 -15.15
CA VAL A 23 33.20 12.46 -14.49
C VAL A 23 32.07 12.59 -13.47
N VAL A 24 32.06 13.65 -12.66
CA VAL A 24 30.98 13.91 -11.70
C VAL A 24 29.65 14.14 -12.42
N ALA A 25 29.64 14.92 -13.51
CA ALA A 25 28.43 15.18 -14.30
C ALA A 25 27.83 13.90 -14.90
N ILE A 26 28.66 13.01 -15.45
CA ILE A 26 28.22 11.70 -15.98
C ILE A 26 27.64 10.82 -14.86
N THR A 27 28.30 10.79 -13.70
CA THR A 27 27.87 9.99 -12.55
C THR A 27 26.55 10.47 -11.98
N VAL A 28 26.35 11.79 -11.91
CA VAL A 28 25.08 12.39 -11.46
C VAL A 28 23.98 12.15 -12.50
N GLY A 29 24.28 12.37 -13.79
CA GLY A 29 23.32 12.16 -14.87
C GLY A 29 22.82 10.72 -14.96
N THR A 30 23.70 9.73 -14.83
CA THR A 30 23.33 8.30 -14.83
C THR A 30 22.48 7.92 -13.62
N LYS A 31 22.78 8.44 -12.43
CA LYS A 31 21.96 8.23 -11.22
C LYS A 31 20.57 8.84 -11.34
N ILE A 32 20.48 10.08 -11.84
CA ILE A 32 19.18 10.76 -12.07
C ILE A 32 18.37 9.99 -13.13
N PHE A 33 19.01 9.57 -14.22
CA PHE A 33 18.32 8.84 -15.30
C PHE A 33 17.77 7.48 -14.84
N HIS A 34 18.50 6.75 -14.00
CA HIS A 34 18.00 5.50 -13.41
C HIS A 34 16.81 5.72 -12.47
N VAL A 35 16.83 6.80 -11.67
CA VAL A 35 15.71 7.16 -10.79
C VAL A 35 14.49 7.61 -11.60
N SER A 36 14.66 8.41 -12.65
CA SER A 36 13.56 8.85 -13.53
C SER A 36 12.94 7.70 -14.32
N ARG A 37 13.75 6.74 -14.81
CA ARG A 37 13.24 5.56 -15.52
C ARG A 37 12.52 4.59 -14.58
N TRP A 38 12.94 4.50 -13.32
CA TRP A 38 12.21 3.74 -12.29
C TRP A 38 10.88 4.41 -11.92
N SER A 39 10.86 5.75 -11.72
CA SER A 39 9.62 6.51 -11.48
C SER A 39 8.62 6.35 -12.62
N GLY A 40 9.05 6.53 -13.87
CA GLY A 40 8.16 6.47 -15.03
C GLY A 40 7.50 5.10 -15.25
N SER A 41 8.17 4.00 -14.90
CA SER A 41 7.59 2.64 -14.99
C SER A 41 6.71 2.29 -13.79
N VAL A 42 6.92 2.92 -12.63
CA VAL A 42 6.08 2.73 -11.44
C VAL A 42 4.79 3.52 -11.58
N ASP A 43 4.85 4.75 -12.12
CA ASP A 43 3.68 5.60 -12.37
C ASP A 43 2.70 4.97 -13.38
N THR A 44 3.20 4.28 -14.42
CA THR A 44 2.34 3.55 -15.37
C THR A 44 1.67 2.33 -14.75
N LYS A 45 2.31 1.65 -13.79
CA LYS A 45 1.71 0.49 -13.11
C LYS A 45 0.72 0.92 -12.02
N LEU A 46 0.99 2.02 -11.34
CA LEU A 46 0.10 2.61 -10.35
C LEU A 46 -1.17 3.17 -10.99
N SER A 47 -1.10 3.79 -12.16
CA SER A 47 -2.29 4.29 -12.87
C SER A 47 -3.24 3.16 -13.28
N HIS A 48 -2.71 2.02 -13.72
CA HIS A 48 -3.52 0.83 -14.02
C HIS A 48 -4.14 0.19 -12.76
N LEU A 49 -3.46 0.24 -11.61
CA LEU A 49 -4.01 -0.23 -10.34
C LEU A 49 -5.06 0.74 -9.77
N GLU A 50 -4.87 2.05 -9.92
CA GLU A 50 -5.84 3.05 -9.54
C GLU A 50 -7.10 2.97 -10.42
N GLU A 51 -6.94 2.71 -11.73
CA GLU A 51 -8.07 2.40 -12.61
C GLU A 51 -8.76 1.09 -12.24
N PHE A 52 -8.01 0.06 -11.84
CA PHE A 52 -8.58 -1.20 -11.37
C PHE A 52 -9.37 -1.01 -10.06
N MET A 53 -8.83 -0.25 -9.10
CA MET A 53 -9.53 0.12 -7.86
C MET A 53 -10.75 1.00 -8.13
N LYS A 54 -10.65 2.02 -8.99
CA LYS A 54 -11.81 2.83 -9.43
C LYS A 54 -12.83 2.01 -10.21
N LYS A 55 -12.44 0.92 -10.88
CA LYS A 55 -13.38 -0.02 -11.53
C LYS A 55 -14.03 -0.95 -10.51
N LEU A 56 -13.35 -1.29 -9.43
CA LEU A 56 -13.93 -2.03 -8.30
C LEU A 56 -14.94 -1.16 -7.54
N ASP A 57 -14.59 0.07 -7.17
CA ASP A 57 -15.51 1.01 -6.50
C ASP A 57 -16.77 1.24 -7.36
N ARG A 58 -16.60 1.49 -8.67
CA ARG A 58 -17.73 1.64 -9.61
C ARG A 58 -18.51 0.35 -9.89
N LYS A 59 -17.96 -0.82 -9.58
CA LYS A 59 -18.70 -2.09 -9.62
C LYS A 59 -19.51 -2.27 -8.34
N PHE A 60 -18.99 -1.86 -7.19
CA PHE A 60 -19.74 -1.80 -5.93
C PHE A 60 -20.96 -0.88 -6.05
N ASP A 61 -20.79 0.32 -6.60
CA ASP A 61 -21.91 1.25 -6.79
C ASP A 61 -22.95 0.73 -7.80
N ARG A 62 -22.53 0.01 -8.84
CA ARG A 62 -23.47 -0.58 -9.83
C ARG A 62 -24.20 -1.82 -9.33
N ILE A 63 -23.59 -2.62 -8.44
CA ILE A 63 -24.27 -3.75 -7.80
C ILE A 63 -25.34 -3.23 -6.83
N ARG A 64 -25.09 -2.09 -6.17
CA ARG A 64 -26.06 -1.40 -5.30
C ARG A 64 -27.31 -0.93 -6.05
N ASP A 65 -27.18 -0.48 -7.30
CA ASP A 65 -28.29 0.10 -8.07
C ASP A 65 -29.09 -0.92 -8.92
N GLN A 66 -28.63 -2.17 -9.03
CA GLN A 66 -29.23 -3.18 -9.94
C GLN A 66 -29.96 -4.35 -9.25
N LEU A 67 -30.12 -4.35 -7.93
CA LEU A 67 -30.82 -5.43 -7.23
C LEU A 67 -32.30 -5.08 -7.00
N PRO A 68 -33.26 -5.70 -7.72
CA PRO A 68 -34.64 -5.72 -7.26
C PRO A 68 -34.74 -6.70 -6.07
N ALA A 69 -35.36 -6.27 -4.96
CA ALA A 69 -35.88 -7.24 -3.99
C ALA A 69 -37.03 -8.04 -4.66
N PRO A 70 -37.29 -9.33 -4.37
CA PRO A 70 -36.97 -10.08 -3.15
C PRO A 70 -36.48 -11.54 -3.41
N ASN A 71 -36.32 -12.32 -2.33
CA ASN A 71 -36.05 -13.76 -2.19
C ASN A 71 -34.61 -14.18 -1.86
N VAL A 72 -34.38 -14.31 -0.55
CA VAL A 72 -33.61 -15.35 0.15
C VAL A 72 -32.49 -16.00 -0.68
N MET A 73 -31.37 -15.31 -0.79
CA MET A 73 -30.06 -15.96 -0.96
C MET A 73 -29.20 -15.54 0.22
N VAL A 74 -29.21 -16.37 1.27
CA VAL A 74 -28.16 -16.39 2.29
C VAL A 74 -26.89 -16.87 1.57
N GLY A 75 -25.96 -15.96 1.28
CA GLY A 75 -24.89 -16.27 0.34
C GLY A 75 -23.70 -15.33 0.38
N ARG A 76 -22.88 -15.48 1.44
CA ARG A 76 -21.42 -15.30 1.51
C ARG A 76 -20.86 -13.89 1.20
N SER A 77 -20.06 -13.34 2.12
CA SER A 77 -19.32 -12.10 1.85
C SER A 77 -18.39 -12.27 0.63
N PRO A 78 -18.46 -11.39 -0.38
CA PRO A 78 -17.75 -11.55 -1.65
C PRO A 78 -16.27 -11.13 -1.62
N LEU A 79 -15.74 -10.70 -0.47
CA LEU A 79 -14.41 -10.09 -0.36
C LEU A 79 -13.43 -11.01 0.39
N ARG A 80 -12.72 -11.91 -0.29
CA ARG A 80 -11.66 -12.74 0.30
C ARG A 80 -10.27 -12.23 -0.08
N LEU A 81 -9.28 -12.46 0.77
CA LEU A 81 -7.89 -12.17 0.41
C LEU A 81 -7.45 -13.05 -0.76
N THR A 82 -6.85 -12.41 -1.76
CA THR A 82 -6.12 -13.09 -2.83
C THR A 82 -4.78 -13.61 -2.30
N GLU A 83 -4.06 -14.43 -3.08
CA GLU A 83 -2.70 -14.86 -2.72
C GLU A 83 -1.77 -13.67 -2.42
N PHE A 84 -1.90 -12.59 -3.19
CA PHE A 84 -1.18 -11.34 -2.95
C PHE A 84 -1.58 -10.67 -1.62
N GLY A 85 -2.87 -10.65 -1.30
CA GLY A 85 -3.38 -10.16 -0.01
C GLY A 85 -2.88 -11.00 1.17
N ASN A 86 -2.86 -12.33 1.02
CA ASN A 86 -2.32 -13.26 2.02
C ASN A 86 -0.81 -13.04 2.26
N ASP A 87 -0.01 -12.78 1.22
CA ASP A 87 1.40 -12.44 1.39
C ASP A 87 1.59 -11.11 2.15
N ILE A 88 0.74 -10.11 1.88
CA ILE A 88 0.75 -8.85 2.64
C ILE A 88 0.39 -9.11 4.10
N SER A 89 -0.69 -9.85 4.36
CA SER A 89 -1.15 -10.18 5.71
C SER A 89 -0.05 -10.85 6.53
N LYS A 90 0.62 -11.86 5.97
CA LYS A 90 1.75 -12.53 6.63
C LYS A 90 2.89 -11.57 7.00
N LYS A 91 3.20 -10.59 6.15
CA LYS A 91 4.31 -9.65 6.37
C LYS A 91 4.03 -8.60 7.44
N ILE A 92 2.75 -8.28 7.65
CA ILE A 92 2.32 -7.32 8.68
C ILE A 92 1.74 -8.01 9.91
N ASP A 93 1.85 -9.35 9.98
CA ASP A 93 1.27 -10.17 11.04
C ASP A 93 -0.25 -9.92 11.23
N GLY A 94 -0.96 -9.80 10.10
CA GLY A 94 -2.34 -9.34 10.03
C GLY A 94 -3.33 -10.18 10.83
N VAL A 95 -3.20 -11.51 10.79
CA VAL A 95 -4.06 -12.45 11.53
C VAL A 95 -3.96 -12.26 13.04
N ASN A 96 -2.73 -12.16 13.57
CA ASN A 96 -2.49 -11.98 15.00
C ASN A 96 -2.90 -10.57 15.43
N TRP A 97 -2.63 -9.56 14.59
CA TRP A 97 -3.14 -8.21 14.81
C TRP A 97 -4.67 -8.19 14.90
N ALA A 98 -5.37 -8.84 13.96
CA ALA A 98 -6.82 -8.91 13.93
C ALA A 98 -7.37 -9.60 15.16
N SER A 99 -6.74 -10.69 15.61
CA SER A 99 -7.11 -11.40 16.85
C SER A 99 -7.07 -10.49 18.07
N ARG A 100 -5.97 -9.75 18.27
CA ARG A 100 -5.83 -8.82 19.42
C ARG A 100 -6.85 -7.69 19.37
N ILE A 101 -7.12 -7.16 18.18
CA ILE A 101 -8.05 -6.04 18.02
C ILE A 101 -9.49 -6.52 18.18
N ALA A 102 -9.84 -7.66 17.59
CA ALA A 102 -11.19 -8.19 17.60
C ALA A 102 -11.72 -8.42 19.03
N GLU A 103 -10.87 -8.94 19.93
CA GLU A 103 -11.21 -9.10 21.35
C GLU A 103 -11.70 -7.81 22.00
N THR A 104 -11.12 -6.66 21.62
CA THR A 104 -11.49 -5.33 22.17
C THR A 104 -12.73 -4.72 21.51
N LEU A 105 -13.20 -5.31 20.40
CA LEU A 105 -14.30 -4.77 19.60
C LEU A 105 -15.58 -5.59 19.67
N THR A 106 -15.59 -6.70 20.38
CA THR A 106 -16.74 -7.62 20.53
C THR A 106 -18.03 -6.89 20.94
N ASP A 107 -17.95 -6.01 21.93
CA ASP A 107 -19.11 -5.24 22.41
C ASP A 107 -19.67 -4.26 21.35
N HIS A 108 -18.82 -3.79 20.43
CA HIS A 108 -19.22 -2.87 19.36
C HIS A 108 -19.90 -3.56 18.18
N ILE A 109 -19.86 -4.90 18.13
CA ILE A 109 -20.41 -5.69 17.03
C ILE A 109 -21.52 -6.65 17.48
N GLN A 110 -21.81 -6.72 18.77
CA GLN A 110 -22.87 -7.58 19.28
C GLN A 110 -24.22 -7.23 18.64
N GLY A 111 -24.89 -8.24 18.09
CA GLY A 111 -26.20 -8.09 17.44
C GLY A 111 -26.17 -7.44 16.04
N LYS A 112 -24.98 -7.18 15.49
CA LYS A 112 -24.84 -6.68 14.12
C LYS A 112 -24.88 -7.80 13.08
N GLU A 113 -25.37 -7.49 11.89
CA GLU A 113 -25.34 -8.43 10.78
C GLU A 113 -23.95 -8.50 10.13
N ALA A 114 -23.69 -9.56 9.36
CA ALA A 114 -22.39 -9.76 8.72
C ALA A 114 -21.96 -8.60 7.80
N TYR A 115 -22.92 -7.94 7.16
CA TYR A 115 -22.68 -6.74 6.35
C TYR A 115 -22.19 -5.57 7.21
N ASP A 116 -22.87 -5.31 8.34
CA ASP A 116 -22.51 -4.22 9.25
C ASP A 116 -21.14 -4.46 9.90
N ILE A 117 -20.81 -5.73 10.21
CA ILE A 117 -19.49 -6.13 10.70
C ILE A 117 -18.42 -5.83 9.65
N GLN A 118 -18.70 -6.13 8.38
CA GLN A 118 -17.79 -5.80 7.29
C GLN A 118 -17.55 -4.29 7.16
N GLU A 119 -18.61 -3.49 7.09
CA GLU A 119 -18.50 -2.03 6.96
C GLU A 119 -17.75 -1.45 8.17
N TYR A 120 -18.10 -1.90 9.37
CA TYR A 120 -17.43 -1.50 10.61
C TYR A 120 -15.93 -1.85 10.59
N SER A 121 -15.56 -3.04 10.12
CA SER A 121 -14.16 -3.49 10.09
C SER A 121 -13.30 -2.60 9.19
N PHE A 122 -13.79 -2.25 8.00
CA PHE A 122 -13.08 -1.37 7.09
C PHE A 122 -13.00 0.07 7.61
N ASP A 123 -14.11 0.61 8.10
CA ASP A 123 -14.14 1.95 8.68
C ASP A 123 -13.22 2.06 9.90
N TYR A 124 -13.20 1.03 10.75
CA TYR A 124 -12.34 1.00 11.92
C TYR A 124 -10.87 1.13 11.54
N VAL A 125 -10.40 0.33 10.57
CA VAL A 125 -8.99 0.33 10.15
C VAL A 125 -8.58 1.58 9.38
N LEU A 126 -9.49 2.15 8.60
CA LEU A 126 -9.20 3.32 7.79
C LEU A 126 -9.28 4.62 8.59
N ASN A 127 -10.25 4.73 9.49
CA ASN A 127 -10.63 6.03 10.07
C ASN A 127 -10.57 6.09 11.60
N LYS A 128 -10.72 4.97 12.33
CA LYS A 128 -10.85 5.00 13.80
C LYS A 128 -9.60 4.55 14.54
N ILE A 129 -8.87 3.57 14.02
CA ILE A 129 -7.73 3.01 14.72
C ILE A 129 -6.56 3.99 14.76
N LYS A 130 -5.96 4.10 15.95
CA LYS A 130 -4.66 4.74 16.15
C LYS A 130 -3.58 3.67 16.10
N LEU A 131 -2.87 3.59 14.98
CA LEU A 131 -1.73 2.70 14.82
C LEU A 131 -0.50 3.31 15.48
N SER A 132 0.35 2.46 16.07
CA SER A 132 1.64 2.92 16.58
C SER A 132 2.57 3.34 15.43
N GLU A 133 3.58 4.15 15.70
CA GLU A 133 4.58 4.53 14.69
C GLU A 133 5.31 3.32 14.10
N GLU A 134 5.54 2.28 14.90
CA GLU A 134 6.12 1.02 14.43
C GLU A 134 5.19 0.32 13.42
N GLN A 135 3.90 0.22 13.72
CA GLN A 135 2.90 -0.36 12.83
C GLN A 135 2.76 0.45 11.54
N LEU A 136 2.72 1.78 11.64
CA LEU A 136 2.67 2.68 10.48
C LEU A 136 3.91 2.51 9.60
N SER A 137 5.10 2.45 10.20
CA SER A 137 6.35 2.20 9.49
C SER A 137 6.32 0.86 8.76
N LEU A 138 5.87 -0.21 9.43
CA LEU A 138 5.73 -1.54 8.83
C LEU A 138 4.78 -1.54 7.63
N ILE A 139 3.59 -0.95 7.78
CA ILE A 139 2.59 -0.85 6.72
C ILE A 139 3.15 -0.08 5.52
N ARG A 140 3.77 1.08 5.75
CA ARG A 140 4.38 1.90 4.68
C ARG A 140 5.51 1.16 3.98
N ASN A 141 6.35 0.45 4.73
CA ASN A 141 7.45 -0.34 4.16
C ASN A 141 6.93 -1.48 3.29
N VAL A 142 5.88 -2.19 3.73
CA VAL A 142 5.23 -3.24 2.92
C VAL A 142 4.57 -2.64 1.68
N ALA A 143 3.83 -1.54 1.83
CA ALA A 143 3.20 -0.82 0.73
C ALA A 143 4.22 -0.43 -0.36
N TYR A 144 5.34 0.19 0.05
CA TYR A 144 6.43 0.58 -0.84
C TYR A 144 7.06 -0.64 -1.55
N LYS A 145 7.42 -1.69 -0.79
CA LYS A 145 8.02 -2.92 -1.36
C LYS A 145 7.09 -3.64 -2.34
N LYS A 146 5.78 -3.51 -2.15
CA LYS A 146 4.75 -4.12 -2.99
C LYS A 146 4.24 -3.24 -4.11
N GLY A 147 4.66 -1.97 -4.16
CA GLY A 147 4.23 -1.02 -5.17
C GLY A 147 2.73 -0.72 -5.10
N ILE A 148 2.16 -0.67 -3.88
CA ILE A 148 0.74 -0.35 -3.65
C ILE A 148 0.60 0.80 -2.65
N PRO A 149 -0.53 1.52 -2.64
CA PRO A 149 -0.80 2.54 -1.62
C PRO A 149 -0.94 1.96 -0.21
N GLU A 150 -0.65 2.77 0.81
CA GLU A 150 -0.84 2.42 2.23
C GLU A 150 -2.27 1.92 2.51
N LYS A 151 -3.26 2.58 1.88
CA LYS A 151 -4.68 2.20 1.96
C LYS A 151 -4.92 0.75 1.55
N GLY A 152 -4.20 0.23 0.56
CA GLY A 152 -4.33 -1.16 0.11
C GLY A 152 -3.85 -2.17 1.16
N VAL A 153 -2.77 -1.85 1.89
CA VAL A 153 -2.30 -2.69 3.00
C VAL A 153 -3.29 -2.64 4.17
N ARG A 154 -3.85 -1.46 4.46
CA ARG A 154 -4.90 -1.30 5.49
C ARG A 154 -6.18 -2.05 5.14
N GLN A 155 -6.55 -2.15 3.86
CA GLN A 155 -7.69 -2.97 3.43
C GLN A 155 -7.47 -4.45 3.74
N VAL A 156 -6.24 -4.96 3.63
CA VAL A 156 -5.91 -6.34 4.04
C VAL A 156 -6.17 -6.53 5.54
N LEU A 157 -5.73 -5.58 6.37
CA LEU A 157 -6.05 -5.61 7.81
C LEU A 157 -7.56 -5.54 8.08
N GLY A 158 -8.32 -4.77 7.31
CA GLY A 158 -9.79 -4.70 7.42
C GLY A 158 -10.46 -6.04 7.12
N ILE A 159 -9.95 -6.80 6.14
CA ILE A 159 -10.46 -8.14 5.82
C ILE A 159 -10.13 -9.13 6.95
N GLU A 160 -8.89 -9.15 7.43
CA GLU A 160 -8.49 -10.00 8.56
C GLU A 160 -9.32 -9.70 9.83
N LEU A 161 -9.57 -8.41 10.11
CA LEU A 161 -10.40 -8.00 11.23
C LEU A 161 -11.85 -8.48 11.06
N ARG A 162 -12.44 -8.30 9.89
CA ARG A 162 -13.80 -8.78 9.59
C ARG A 162 -13.89 -10.28 9.82
N ASP A 163 -12.97 -11.05 9.23
CA ASP A 163 -13.00 -12.51 9.31
C ASP A 163 -12.92 -12.98 10.76
N LYS A 164 -12.09 -12.32 11.56
CA LYS A 164 -11.98 -12.63 12.98
C LYS A 164 -13.21 -12.22 13.79
N LEU A 165 -13.83 -11.08 13.48
CA LEU A 165 -15.05 -10.63 14.14
C LEU A 165 -16.25 -11.52 13.80
N LEU A 166 -16.36 -11.98 12.55
CA LEU A 166 -17.37 -12.95 12.14
C LEU A 166 -17.19 -14.29 12.87
N ASP A 167 -15.94 -14.76 12.98
CA ASP A 167 -15.56 -16.00 13.69
C ASP A 167 -16.04 -15.99 15.15
N ILE A 168 -15.77 -14.89 15.86
CA ILE A 168 -16.18 -14.70 17.26
C ILE A 168 -17.70 -14.69 17.42
N MET A 169 -18.42 -14.14 16.45
CA MET A 169 -19.88 -14.05 16.51
C MET A 169 -20.57 -15.36 16.11
N GLU A 170 -19.81 -16.40 15.77
CA GLU A 170 -20.30 -17.66 15.17
C GLU A 170 -21.15 -17.40 13.91
N LEU A 171 -21.00 -16.22 13.30
CA LEU A 171 -21.57 -15.89 12.02
C LEU A 171 -20.63 -16.47 10.98
N GLU A 172 -21.12 -17.36 10.12
CA GLU A 172 -20.30 -18.09 9.15
C GLU A 172 -19.25 -17.16 8.51
N VAL A 173 -17.98 -17.39 8.89
CA VAL A 173 -16.84 -16.78 8.23
C VAL A 173 -16.73 -17.43 6.85
N PRO A 174 -16.81 -16.64 5.76
CA PRO A 174 -16.88 -17.22 4.42
C PRO A 174 -15.57 -17.83 3.88
#